data_AF-A0A225SVU7-F1
#
_entry.id   AF-A0A225SVU7-F1
#
_cell.length_a   1.000
_cell.length_b   1.000
_cell.length_c   1.000
_cell.angle_alpha   90.00
_cell.angle_beta   90.00
_cell.angle_gamma   90.00
#
_symmetry.space_group_name_H-M   'P 1'
#
loop_
_entity.id
_entity.type
_entity.pdbx_description
1 polymer ?
#
loop_
_entity_poly.entity_id
_entity_poly.type
_entity_poly.pdbx_seq_one_letter_code
_entity_poly.pdbx_strand_id
1 'polypeptide(L)'
;MLGLTGCATWGQLDEGLTALVGKPITAAIEKIGYPNTEQTIAGRKLYRWGSSSQGVISMPTQTTTTGSVGTGLGYRPYTATTYGSAMVPVSYQCTLTLVVSPKDVIIDYGYDGNLGGCERYINALKK
;
A
#
# COMPACT_ATOMS: atom_id res chain seq x y z
N MET A 1 -22.90 -6.59 11.57
CA MET A 1 -22.27 -6.50 10.24
C MET A 1 -20.77 -6.34 10.44
N LEU A 2 -20.03 -7.45 10.43
CA LEU A 2 -18.56 -7.43 10.43
C LEU A 2 -18.10 -6.81 9.10
N GLY A 3 -17.46 -5.64 9.15
CA GLY A 3 -16.89 -5.00 7.99
C GLY A 3 -15.76 -5.85 7.41
N LEU A 4 -16.00 -6.47 6.25
CA LEU A 4 -14.96 -6.99 5.36
C LEU A 4 -14.27 -5.83 4.62
N THR A 5 -13.73 -4.86 5.37
CA THR A 5 -12.55 -4.16 4.89
C THR A 5 -11.41 -5.13 5.14
N GLY A 6 -11.09 -5.97 4.15
CA GLY A 6 -9.92 -6.82 4.24
C GLY A 6 -8.70 -5.93 4.35
N CYS A 7 -8.27 -5.62 5.57
CA CYS A 7 -7.01 -4.93 5.82
C CYS A 7 -5.93 -5.78 5.17
N ALA A 8 -5.48 -5.36 4.00
CA ALA A 8 -4.35 -5.99 3.33
C ALA A 8 -3.18 -5.85 4.30
N THR A 9 -2.72 -6.97 4.85
CA THR A 9 -1.59 -6.98 5.78
C THR A 9 -0.35 -7.47 5.07
N TRP A 10 0.82 -7.01 5.54
CA TRP A 10 2.10 -7.51 5.04
C TRP A 10 2.21 -9.03 5.18
N GLY A 11 1.63 -9.62 6.22
CA GLY A 11 1.60 -11.07 6.41
C GLY A 11 0.89 -11.83 5.29
N GLN A 12 -0.21 -11.28 4.75
CA GLN A 12 -0.92 -11.91 3.62
C GLN A 12 -0.15 -11.84 2.31
N LEU A 13 0.62 -10.76 2.12
CA LEU A 13 1.53 -10.66 0.98
C LEU A 13 2.62 -11.73 1.09
N ASP A 14 3.26 -11.79 2.25
CA ASP A 14 4.39 -12.66 2.53
C ASP A 14 4.00 -14.14 2.45
N GLU A 15 2.85 -14.51 3.03
CA GLU A 15 2.28 -15.86 2.94
C GLU A 15 1.99 -16.26 1.48
N GLY A 16 1.37 -15.35 0.73
CA GLY A 16 1.05 -15.58 -0.69
C GLY A 16 2.29 -15.76 -1.56
N LEU A 17 3.35 -14.98 -1.32
CA LEU A 17 4.62 -15.10 -2.02
C LEU A 17 5.40 -16.34 -1.59
N THR A 18 5.41 -16.67 -0.30
CA THR A 18 6.00 -17.90 0.23
C THR A 18 5.38 -19.13 -0.40
N ALA A 19 4.05 -19.15 -0.58
CA ALA A 19 3.34 -20.25 -1.24
C ALA A 19 3.72 -20.44 -2.72
N LEU A 20 4.34 -19.44 -3.36
CA LEU A 20 4.84 -19.54 -4.73
C LEU A 20 6.27 -20.11 -4.80
N VAL A 21 7.02 -20.10 -3.70
CA VAL A 21 8.37 -20.67 -3.67
C VAL A 21 8.28 -22.18 -3.94
N GLY A 22 9.13 -22.66 -4.85
CA GLY A 22 9.11 -24.03 -5.34
C GLY A 22 8.11 -24.30 -6.48
N LYS A 23 7.27 -23.33 -6.85
CA LYS A 23 6.36 -23.45 -8.00
C LYS A 23 7.01 -22.88 -9.28
N PRO A 24 6.55 -23.30 -10.47
CA PRO A 24 6.96 -22.68 -11.72
C PRO A 24 6.50 -21.21 -11.77
N ILE A 25 7.26 -20.36 -12.46
CA ILE A 25 6.94 -18.93 -12.64
C ILE A 25 5.55 -18.70 -13.26
N THR A 26 5.06 -19.65 -14.06
CA THR A 26 3.71 -19.61 -14.64
C THR A 26 2.62 -19.52 -13.57
N ALA A 27 2.79 -20.16 -12.41
CA ALA A 27 1.82 -20.09 -11.31
C ALA A 27 1.72 -18.66 -10.74
N ALA A 28 2.82 -17.91 -10.71
CA ALA A 28 2.79 -16.51 -10.30
C ALA A 28 2.13 -15.63 -11.37
N ILE A 29 2.42 -15.88 -12.65
CA ILE A 29 1.81 -15.15 -13.78
C ILE A 29 0.30 -15.38 -13.82
N GLU A 30 -0.18 -16.58 -13.55
CA GLU A 30 -1.61 -16.90 -13.50
C GLU A 30 -2.34 -16.18 -12.36
N LYS A 31 -1.69 -16.02 -11.20
CA LYS A 31 -2.29 -15.31 -10.06
C LYS A 31 -2.19 -13.79 -10.20
N ILE A 32 -1.00 -13.29 -10.52
CA ILE A 32 -0.64 -11.85 -10.44
C ILE A 32 -0.80 -11.15 -11.79
N GLY A 33 -0.69 -11.88 -12.89
CA GLY A 33 -0.57 -11.35 -14.26
C GLY A 33 0.88 -11.25 -14.71
N TYR A 34 1.08 -10.74 -15.92
CA TYR A 34 2.42 -10.60 -16.50
C TYR A 34 3.29 -9.56 -15.76
N PRO A 35 4.59 -9.84 -15.59
CA PRO A 35 5.53 -8.91 -14.95
C PRO A 35 5.77 -7.69 -15.83
N ASN A 36 6.12 -6.58 -15.19
CA ASN A 36 6.53 -5.36 -15.88
C ASN A 36 7.92 -5.48 -16.49
N THR A 37 8.79 -6.29 -15.89
CA THR A 37 10.17 -6.45 -16.36
C THR A 37 10.67 -7.86 -16.06
N GLU A 38 11.40 -8.42 -17.00
CA GLU A 38 12.23 -9.61 -16.83
C GLU A 38 13.70 -9.20 -16.94
N GLN A 39 14.54 -9.65 -16.01
CA GLN A 39 15.98 -9.43 -16.04
C GLN A 39 16.71 -10.74 -15.74
N THR A 40 17.91 -10.93 -16.27
CA THR A 40 18.76 -12.06 -15.91
C THR A 40 20.01 -11.55 -15.21
N ILE A 41 20.23 -11.98 -13.97
CA ILE A 41 21.37 -11.57 -13.14
C ILE A 41 22.05 -12.83 -12.59
N ALA A 42 23.35 -12.97 -12.83
CA ALA A 42 24.14 -14.12 -12.35
C ALA A 42 23.50 -15.49 -12.68
N GLY A 43 22.92 -15.62 -13.88
CA GLY A 43 22.26 -16.85 -14.33
C GLY A 43 20.88 -17.12 -13.71
N ARG A 44 20.33 -16.19 -12.93
CA ARG A 44 18.96 -16.26 -12.38
C ARG A 44 18.08 -15.26 -13.09
N LYS A 45 16.82 -15.62 -13.34
CA LYS A 45 15.82 -14.70 -13.87
C LYS A 45 15.15 -13.97 -12.72
N LEU A 46 14.96 -12.67 -12.86
CA LEU A 46 14.24 -11.83 -11.92
C LEU A 46 13.03 -11.26 -12.65
N TYR A 47 11.85 -11.61 -12.16
CA TYR A 47 10.59 -11.09 -12.67
C TYR A 47 10.07 -10.03 -11.70
N ARG A 48 9.84 -8.83 -12.22
CA ARG A 48 9.43 -7.68 -11.40
C ARG A 48 8.05 -7.19 -11.79
N TRP A 49 7.21 -7.01 -10.78
CA TRP A 49 5.94 -6.31 -10.90
C TRP A 49 6.03 -5.00 -10.11
N GLY A 50 5.72 -3.88 -10.76
CA GLY A 50 5.70 -2.55 -10.17
C GLY A 50 4.35 -1.88 -10.37
N SER A 51 3.77 -1.35 -9.29
CA SER A 51 2.74 -0.29 -9.34
C SER A 51 3.30 0.98 -8.74
N SER A 52 3.00 2.10 -9.37
CA SER A 52 3.03 3.39 -8.68
C SER A 52 1.81 4.21 -9.09
N SER A 53 1.15 4.82 -8.12
CA SER A 53 0.09 5.80 -8.33
C SER A 53 0.12 6.85 -7.23
N GLN A 54 -0.52 7.98 -7.48
CA GLN A 54 -0.65 9.07 -6.54
C GLN A 54 -2.12 9.30 -6.26
N GLY A 55 -2.45 9.66 -5.02
CA GLY A 55 -3.80 9.96 -4.60
C GLY A 55 -3.82 11.07 -3.56
N VAL A 56 -5.02 11.40 -3.12
CA VAL A 56 -5.23 12.32 -1.99
C VAL A 56 -6.14 11.65 -0.99
N ILE A 57 -5.80 11.78 0.30
CA ILE A 57 -6.66 11.37 1.40
C ILE A 57 -7.15 12.59 2.14
N SER A 58 -8.39 12.55 2.60
CA SER A 58 -8.99 13.58 3.44
C SER A 58 -8.60 13.31 4.89
N MET A 59 -7.70 14.12 5.45
CA MET A 59 -7.28 14.01 6.84
C MET A 59 -8.07 15.02 7.69
N PRO A 60 -8.79 14.59 8.74
CA PRO A 60 -9.52 15.51 9.60
C PRO A 60 -8.56 16.41 10.36
N THR A 61 -8.81 17.72 10.34
CA THR A 61 -8.04 18.72 11.06
C THR A 61 -8.94 19.46 12.03
N GLN A 62 -8.38 19.85 13.17
CA GLN A 62 -9.09 20.60 14.20
C GLN A 62 -8.34 21.91 14.45
N THR A 63 -9.05 23.02 14.30
CA THR A 63 -8.51 24.35 14.59
C THR A 63 -9.28 24.95 15.75
N THR A 64 -8.57 25.32 16.82
CA THR A 64 -9.15 26.02 17.97
C THR A 64 -8.83 27.50 17.87
N THR A 65 -9.87 28.33 17.80
CA THR A 65 -9.78 29.79 17.74
C THR A 65 -10.20 30.37 19.08
N THR A 66 -9.34 31.16 19.72
CA THR A 66 -9.62 31.87 20.96
C THR A 66 -9.69 33.38 20.68
N GLY A 67 -10.67 34.07 21.25
CA GLY A 67 -10.81 35.51 21.09
C GLY A 67 -11.47 36.16 22.29
N SER A 68 -11.67 37.47 22.26
CA SER A 68 -12.36 38.21 23.32
C SER A 68 -13.47 39.07 22.72
N VAL A 69 -14.67 38.99 23.24
CA VAL A 69 -15.80 39.85 22.86
C VAL A 69 -15.92 40.99 23.85
N GLY A 70 -15.89 42.23 23.35
CA GLY A 70 -16.19 43.42 24.14
C GLY A 70 -17.70 43.51 24.39
N THR A 71 -18.12 43.41 25.64
CA THR A 71 -19.44 43.86 26.06
C THR A 71 -19.23 45.22 26.73
N GLY A 72 -20.24 46.09 26.80
CA GLY A 72 -20.13 47.43 27.43
C GLY A 72 -19.71 47.43 28.92
N LEU A 73 -19.35 46.27 29.48
CA LEU A 73 -18.88 46.03 30.84
C LEU A 73 -17.47 45.37 30.91
N GLY A 74 -16.78 45.16 29.77
CA GLY A 74 -15.44 44.57 29.71
C GLY A 74 -15.25 43.54 28.58
N TYR A 75 -14.08 42.89 28.53
CA TYR A 75 -13.77 41.84 27.56
C TYR A 75 -14.02 40.45 28.16
N ARG A 76 -14.80 39.59 27.48
CA ARG A 76 -14.97 38.17 27.86
C ARG A 76 -14.28 37.26 26.84
N PRO A 77 -13.43 36.31 27.28
CA PRO A 77 -12.81 35.36 26.37
C PRO A 77 -13.86 34.38 25.83
N TYR A 78 -13.67 33.94 24.59
CA TYR A 78 -14.41 32.84 23.96
C TYR A 78 -13.42 31.90 23.28
N THR A 79 -13.79 30.62 23.21
CA THR A 79 -13.05 29.59 22.47
C THR A 79 -14.02 28.87 21.55
N ALA A 80 -13.65 28.74 20.28
CA ALA A 80 -14.41 28.01 19.27
C ALA A 80 -13.51 26.95 18.63
N THR A 81 -14.06 25.77 18.37
CA THR A 81 -13.35 24.69 17.69
C THR A 81 -14.02 24.40 16.36
N THR A 82 -13.24 24.46 15.28
CA THR A 82 -13.70 24.17 13.91
C THR A 82 -13.06 22.87 13.44
N TYR A 83 -13.88 21.99 12.87
CA TYR A 83 -13.42 20.77 12.21
C TYR A 83 -13.37 21.02 10.72
N GLY A 84 -12.23 20.70 10.12
CA GLY A 84 -12.02 20.75 8.68
C GLY A 84 -11.45 19.43 8.18
N SER A 85 -11.24 19.36 6.88
CA SER A 85 -10.44 18.32 6.25
C SER A 85 -9.33 18.96 5.43
N ALA A 86 -8.13 18.44 5.58
CA ALA A 86 -7.01 18.74 4.71
C ALA A 86 -6.84 17.61 3.70
N MET A 87 -6.72 17.93 2.42
CA MET A 87 -6.33 16.97 1.39
C MET A 87 -4.83 16.74 1.49
N VAL A 88 -4.42 15.54 1.87
CA VAL A 88 -3.02 15.16 1.99
C VAL A 88 -2.65 14.26 0.80
N PRO A 89 -1.66 14.63 -0.02
CA PRO A 89 -1.20 13.78 -1.10
C PRO A 89 -0.53 12.54 -0.51
N VAL A 90 -0.86 11.38 -1.08
CA VAL A 90 -0.25 10.10 -0.73
C VAL A 90 0.24 9.43 -2.00
N SER A 91 1.30 8.66 -1.85
CA SER A 91 1.86 7.88 -2.93
C SER A 91 1.68 6.40 -2.64
N TYR A 92 1.20 5.65 -3.62
CA TYR A 92 0.98 4.23 -3.55
C TYR A 92 2.00 3.54 -4.42
N GLN A 93 2.96 2.86 -3.81
CA GLN A 93 4.01 2.15 -4.53
C GLN A 93 4.08 0.71 -4.05
N CYS A 94 4.31 -0.21 -4.98
CA CYS A 94 4.67 -1.57 -4.66
C CYS A 94 5.51 -2.17 -5.76
N THR A 95 6.62 -2.78 -5.38
CA THR A 95 7.51 -3.53 -6.26
C THR A 95 7.63 -4.94 -5.72
N LEU A 96 7.19 -5.93 -6.47
CA LEU A 96 7.43 -7.35 -6.21
C LEU A 96 8.53 -7.84 -7.13
N THR A 97 9.45 -8.63 -6.59
CA THR A 97 10.51 -9.30 -7.35
C THR A 97 10.47 -10.78 -7.02
N LEU A 98 10.33 -11.63 -8.03
CA LEU A 98 10.50 -13.08 -7.90
C LEU A 98 11.82 -13.47 -8.54
N VAL A 99 12.64 -14.22 -7.79
CA VAL A 99 13.87 -14.80 -8.29
C VAL A 99 13.58 -16.23 -8.73
N VAL A 100 13.93 -16.52 -9.97
CA VAL A 100 13.62 -17.77 -10.65
C VAL A 100 14.92 -18.43 -11.07
N SER A 101 15.03 -19.71 -10.75
CA SER A 101 16.14 -20.55 -11.16
C SER A 101 16.16 -20.78 -12.67
N PRO A 102 17.27 -21.26 -13.26
CA PRO A 102 17.32 -21.66 -14.66
C PRO A 102 16.29 -22.73 -15.08
N LYS A 103 15.68 -23.44 -14.11
CA LYS A 103 14.64 -24.45 -14.34
C LYS A 103 13.22 -23.84 -14.31
N ASP A 104 13.12 -22.52 -14.39
CA ASP A 104 11.87 -21.75 -14.30
C ASP A 104 11.06 -21.95 -13.01
N VAL A 105 11.74 -22.37 -11.94
CA VAL A 105 11.17 -22.51 -10.57
C VAL A 105 11.51 -21.29 -9.73
N ILE A 106 10.52 -20.74 -9.04
CA ILE A 106 10.68 -19.64 -8.09
C ILE A 106 11.45 -20.15 -6.88
N ILE A 107 12.56 -19.49 -6.55
CA ILE A 107 13.45 -19.88 -5.46
C ILE A 107 13.51 -18.85 -4.34
N ASP A 108 13.15 -17.59 -4.64
CA ASP A 108 13.19 -16.51 -3.68
C ASP A 108 12.24 -15.39 -4.13
N TYR A 109 11.87 -14.51 -3.20
CA TYR A 109 11.04 -13.36 -3.47
C TYR A 109 11.46 -12.16 -2.62
N GLY A 110 11.11 -10.98 -3.10
CA GLY A 110 11.25 -9.74 -2.35
C GLY A 110 10.14 -8.78 -2.72
N TYR A 111 9.80 -7.89 -1.79
CA TYR A 111 8.86 -6.83 -2.04
C TYR A 111 9.26 -5.54 -1.33
N ASP A 112 8.91 -4.40 -1.91
CA ASP A 112 9.15 -3.08 -1.36
C ASP A 112 7.98 -2.14 -1.69
N GLY A 113 7.66 -1.20 -0.81
CA GLY A 113 6.61 -0.21 -1.02
C GLY A 113 5.72 0.02 0.19
N ASN A 114 4.46 0.40 -0.05
CA ASN A 114 3.47 0.62 1.00
C ASN A 114 2.21 -0.22 0.78
N LEU A 115 1.46 -0.46 1.87
CA LEU A 115 0.29 -1.34 1.86
C LEU A 115 -0.75 -0.92 0.82
N GLY A 116 -1.03 0.38 0.68
CA GLY A 116 -2.00 0.86 -0.30
C GLY A 116 -1.57 0.61 -1.76
N GLY A 117 -0.26 0.61 -2.05
CA GLY A 117 0.26 0.22 -3.36
C GLY A 117 0.29 -1.29 -3.60
N CYS A 118 0.46 -2.08 -2.54
CA CYS A 118 0.58 -3.54 -2.61
C CYS A 118 -0.75 -4.28 -2.51
N GLU A 119 -1.84 -3.61 -2.14
CA GLU A 119 -3.17 -4.20 -1.94
C GLU A 119 -3.62 -5.05 -3.15
N ARG A 120 -3.38 -4.56 -4.38
CA ARG A 120 -3.74 -5.29 -5.60
C ARG A 120 -3.09 -6.69 -5.66
N TYR A 121 -1.84 -6.78 -5.22
CA TYR A 121 -1.08 -8.02 -5.25
C TYR A 121 -1.45 -8.94 -4.10
N ILE A 122 -1.68 -8.37 -2.91
CA ILE A 122 -2.20 -9.10 -1.76
C ILE A 122 -3.51 -9.79 -2.13
N ASN A 123 -4.41 -9.07 -2.79
CA ASN A 123 -5.69 -9.63 -3.21
C ASN A 123 -5.57 -10.67 -4.34
N ALA A 124 -4.59 -10.52 -5.23
CA ALA A 124 -4.30 -11.50 -6.28
C ALA A 124 -3.77 -12.83 -5.70
N LEU A 125 -2.95 -12.76 -4.64
CA LEU A 125 -2.30 -13.94 -4.04
C LEU A 125 -3.19 -14.71 -3.07
N LYS A 126 -4.21 -14.08 -2.48
CA LYS A 126 -5.20 -14.69 -1.57
C LYS A 126 -6.11 -15.74 -2.24
N LYS A 127 -6.31 -15.65 -3.55
CA LYS A 127 -7.11 -16.61 -4.33
C LYS A 127 -6.28 -17.84 -4.65
#